data_AF-A0A8D0NEB9-F1
#
_entry.id   AF-A0A8D0NEB9-F1
#
_cell.length_a   1.000
_cell.length_b   1.000
_cell.length_c   1.000
_cell.angle_alpha   90.00
_cell.angle_beta   90.00
_cell.angle_gamma   90.00
#
_symmetry.space_group_name_H-M   'P 1'
#
loop_
_entity.id
_entity.type
_entity.pdbx_description
1 polymer ?
#
loop_
_entity_poly.entity_id
_entity_poly.type
_entity_poly.pdbx_seq_one_letter_code
_entity_poly.pdbx_strand_id
1 'polypeptide(L)'
;METSRPLAREWYAQWLPLTPVGLWKMWLCELWLLLLGSGLPHEEDVTFINEYVNLHNELRANVLPRGANLRFMTWDVALSRTARAWGKKCVFARNTHLEELKMAHPRFNGIGENIWVGPENEFTASIAIRSWFAQKQEYNFERNHCSDNCSNYLQRSSMEKALY
;
A
#
# COMPACT_ATOMS: atom_id res chain seq x y z
N MET A 1 -17.98 -8.55 79.78
CA MET A 1 -19.10 -8.81 78.86
C MET A 1 -19.76 -7.46 78.66
N GLU A 2 -19.77 -6.80 77.51
CA GLU A 2 -19.59 -7.16 76.10
C GLU A 2 -18.75 -6.04 75.44
N THR A 3 -17.88 -6.37 74.49
CA THR A 3 -17.19 -5.37 73.65
C THR A 3 -17.72 -5.45 72.24
N SER A 4 -18.41 -4.41 71.77
CA SER A 4 -18.84 -4.28 70.37
C SER A 4 -17.88 -3.37 69.62
N ARG A 5 -17.06 -3.94 68.71
CA ARG A 5 -16.30 -3.21 67.70
C ARG A 5 -17.20 -2.92 66.48
N PRO A 6 -17.06 -1.78 65.77
CA PRO A 6 -17.76 -1.57 64.51
C PRO A 6 -17.04 -2.27 63.35
N LEU A 7 -17.84 -2.89 62.48
CA LEU A 7 -17.47 -3.61 61.25
C LEU A 7 -16.84 -2.68 60.20
N ALA A 8 -15.68 -3.07 59.68
CA ALA A 8 -15.09 -2.54 58.46
C ALA A 8 -15.89 -3.04 57.24
N ARG A 9 -16.19 -2.13 56.30
CA ARG A 9 -16.94 -2.39 55.07
C ARG A 9 -15.96 -2.78 53.96
N GLU A 10 -15.74 -4.08 53.78
CA GLU A 10 -14.96 -4.61 52.65
C GLU A 10 -15.82 -4.64 51.38
N TRP A 11 -15.28 -4.11 50.28
CA TRP A 11 -15.89 -4.16 48.96
C TRP A 11 -15.48 -5.46 48.26
N TYR A 12 -16.39 -6.42 48.15
CA TYR A 12 -16.20 -7.58 47.28
C TYR A 12 -16.57 -7.21 45.84
N ALA A 13 -15.58 -7.18 44.94
CA ALA A 13 -15.82 -7.15 43.50
C ALA A 13 -16.34 -8.53 43.06
N GLN A 14 -17.63 -8.60 42.77
CA GLN A 14 -18.30 -9.82 42.35
C GLN A 14 -18.06 -10.02 40.84
N TRP A 15 -17.23 -11.00 40.48
CA TRP A 15 -17.04 -11.44 39.11
C TRP A 15 -18.27 -12.25 38.67
N LEU A 16 -19.04 -11.73 37.72
CA LEU A 16 -20.16 -12.46 37.09
C LEU A 16 -19.62 -13.52 36.11
N PRO A 17 -20.20 -14.73 36.06
CA PRO A 17 -19.74 -15.77 35.14
C PRO A 17 -20.17 -15.47 33.70
N LEU A 18 -19.24 -15.64 32.77
CA LEU A 18 -19.48 -15.54 31.33
C LEU A 18 -20.38 -16.70 30.89
N THR A 19 -21.55 -16.38 30.33
CA THR A 19 -22.52 -17.38 29.86
C THR A 19 -22.14 -17.94 28.47
N PRO A 20 -22.62 -19.15 28.11
CA PRO A 20 -22.39 -19.74 26.78
C PRO A 20 -22.84 -18.85 25.60
N VAL A 21 -23.85 -18.00 25.83
CA VAL A 21 -24.34 -17.01 24.87
C VAL A 21 -23.29 -15.94 24.58
N GLY A 22 -22.46 -15.58 25.58
CA GLY A 22 -21.33 -14.68 25.40
C GLY A 22 -20.23 -15.26 24.51
N LEU A 23 -19.99 -16.57 24.58
CA LEU A 23 -18.97 -17.24 23.77
C LEU A 23 -19.32 -17.27 22.27
N TRP A 24 -20.59 -17.52 21.92
CA TRP A 24 -21.03 -17.43 20.52
C TRP A 24 -21.06 -16.00 20.00
N LYS A 25 -21.41 -15.03 20.85
CA LYS A 25 -21.41 -13.61 20.47
C LYS A 25 -19.99 -13.10 20.21
N MET A 26 -19.01 -13.53 21.00
CA MET A 26 -17.59 -13.24 20.78
C MET A 26 -17.06 -13.92 19.51
N TRP A 27 -17.41 -15.19 19.25
CA TRP A 27 -16.99 -15.89 18.03
C TRP A 27 -17.55 -15.25 16.75
N LEU A 28 -18.80 -14.75 16.78
CA LEU A 28 -19.38 -13.98 15.68
C LEU A 28 -18.70 -12.62 15.48
N CYS A 29 -18.29 -11.94 16.56
CA CYS A 29 -17.54 -10.68 16.46
C CYS A 29 -16.13 -10.86 15.90
N GLU A 30 -15.41 -11.91 16.31
CA GLU A 30 -14.09 -12.24 15.76
C GLU A 30 -14.20 -12.62 14.27
N LEU A 31 -15.21 -13.41 13.89
CA LEU A 31 -15.49 -13.72 12.49
C LEU A 31 -15.85 -12.46 11.68
N TRP A 32 -16.57 -11.50 12.28
CA TRP A 32 -16.93 -10.24 11.64
C TRP A 32 -15.70 -9.30 11.48
N LEU A 33 -14.84 -9.21 12.49
CA LEU A 33 -13.57 -8.46 12.41
C LEU A 33 -12.60 -9.06 11.39
N LEU A 34 -12.60 -10.39 11.21
CA LEU A 34 -11.83 -11.07 10.15
C LEU A 34 -12.44 -10.85 8.75
N LEU A 35 -13.72 -10.52 8.66
CA LEU A 35 -14.43 -10.22 7.41
C LEU A 35 -14.42 -8.72 7.04
N LEU A 36 -13.96 -7.83 7.93
CA LEU A 36 -13.55 -6.47 7.54
C LEU A 36 -12.25 -6.57 6.73
N GLY A 37 -12.39 -6.93 5.46
CA GLY A 37 -11.31 -6.75 4.49
C GLY A 37 -10.89 -5.28 4.45
N SER A 38 -9.60 -5.04 4.20
CA SER A 38 -9.12 -3.69 3.88
C SER A 38 -9.96 -3.09 2.75
N GLY A 39 -10.24 -1.77 2.81
CA GLY A 39 -10.97 -1.09 1.73
C GLY A 39 -10.17 -0.99 0.42
N LEU A 40 -8.90 -1.40 0.47
CA LEU A 40 -7.97 -1.40 -0.65
C LEU A 40 -8.19 -2.59 -1.60
N PRO A 41 -8.06 -2.38 -2.93
CA PRO A 41 -8.19 -3.44 -3.91
C PRO A 41 -7.11 -4.52 -3.72
N HIS A 42 -7.44 -5.76 -4.07
CA HIS A 42 -6.48 -6.86 -4.10
C HIS A 42 -5.58 -6.75 -5.34
N GLU A 43 -4.33 -7.16 -5.24
CA GLU A 43 -3.32 -7.11 -6.31
C GLU A 43 -3.58 -8.10 -7.45
N GLU A 44 -4.60 -8.94 -7.31
CA GLU A 44 -5.12 -9.86 -8.33
C GLU A 44 -6.52 -9.44 -8.82
N ASP A 45 -7.05 -8.30 -8.36
CA ASP A 45 -8.31 -7.74 -8.86
C ASP A 45 -8.14 -7.25 -10.31
N VAL A 46 -8.89 -7.85 -11.23
CA VAL A 46 -8.75 -7.61 -12.67
C VAL A 46 -9.13 -6.17 -13.04
N THR A 47 -10.09 -5.56 -12.34
CA THR A 47 -10.50 -4.17 -12.62
C THR A 47 -9.39 -3.21 -12.24
N PHE A 48 -8.83 -3.38 -11.04
CA PHE A 48 -7.67 -2.63 -10.56
C PHE A 48 -6.48 -2.79 -11.49
N ILE A 49 -6.11 -4.02 -11.86
CA ILE A 49 -4.99 -4.30 -12.76
C ILE A 49 -5.17 -3.60 -14.11
N ASN A 50 -6.36 -3.69 -14.71
CA ASN A 50 -6.64 -3.09 -16.00
C ASN A 50 -6.58 -1.56 -15.92
N GLU A 51 -7.20 -0.94 -14.91
CA GLU A 51 -7.11 0.51 -14.69
C GLU A 51 -5.65 0.94 -14.55
N TYR A 52 -4.90 0.23 -13.71
CA TYR A 52 -3.51 0.51 -13.39
C TYR A 52 -2.62 0.51 -14.65
N VAL A 53 -2.65 -0.59 -15.40
CA VAL A 53 -1.80 -0.78 -16.58
C VAL A 53 -2.23 0.13 -17.73
N ASN A 54 -3.53 0.30 -17.96
CA ASN A 54 -4.03 1.15 -19.04
C ASN A 54 -3.65 2.61 -18.81
N LEU A 55 -3.82 3.12 -17.58
CA LEU A 55 -3.46 4.50 -17.27
C LEU A 55 -1.94 4.75 -17.38
N HIS A 56 -1.12 3.78 -16.99
CA HIS A 56 0.33 3.85 -17.21
C HIS A 56 0.68 4.00 -18.68
N ASN A 57 0.13 3.11 -19.51
CA ASN A 57 0.41 3.10 -20.94
C ASN A 57 -0.14 4.36 -21.64
N GLU A 58 -1.33 4.83 -21.28
CA GLU A 58 -1.91 6.08 -21.77
C GLU A 58 -0.98 7.27 -21.49
N LEU A 59 -0.53 7.43 -20.24
CA LEU A 59 0.29 8.57 -19.88
C LEU A 59 1.74 8.45 -20.38
N ARG A 60 2.24 7.23 -20.59
CA ARG A 60 3.53 6.98 -21.26
C ARG A 60 3.47 7.35 -22.74
N ALA A 61 2.35 7.07 -23.41
CA ALA A 61 2.15 7.48 -24.80
C ALA A 61 2.10 9.01 -24.97
N ASN A 62 1.72 9.75 -23.92
CA ASN A 62 1.50 11.19 -23.92
C ASN A 62 2.62 12.01 -23.23
N VAL A 63 3.87 11.52 -23.23
CA VAL A 63 5.01 12.30 -22.71
C VAL A 63 5.59 13.24 -23.78
N LEU A 64 6.13 14.37 -23.32
CA LEU A 64 6.86 15.35 -24.15
C LEU A 64 8.25 15.59 -23.50
N PRO A 65 9.35 15.51 -24.27
CA PRO A 65 9.44 15.09 -25.67
C PRO A 65 8.98 13.64 -25.87
N ARG A 66 8.50 13.32 -27.07
CA ARG A 66 7.95 11.99 -27.37
C ARG A 66 9.04 10.94 -27.19
N GLY A 67 8.81 9.97 -26.31
CA GLY A 67 9.77 8.89 -26.08
C GLY A 67 9.90 8.01 -27.32
N ALA A 68 11.08 7.97 -27.94
CA ALA A 68 11.31 7.26 -29.20
C ALA A 68 11.17 5.73 -29.08
N ASN A 69 11.37 5.16 -27.88
CA ASN A 69 11.48 3.71 -27.66
C ASN A 69 10.73 3.23 -26.39
N LEU A 70 9.61 3.85 -26.04
CA LEU A 70 8.86 3.45 -24.84
C LEU A 70 8.24 2.06 -25.02
N ARG A 71 8.61 1.13 -24.12
CA ARG A 71 8.01 -0.22 -24.08
C ARG A 71 6.59 -0.16 -23.49
N PHE A 72 5.72 -1.02 -24.01
CA PHE A 72 4.39 -1.23 -23.44
C PHE A 72 4.53 -1.94 -22.08
N MET A 73 3.80 -1.45 -21.08
CA MET A 73 3.79 -2.02 -19.74
C MET A 73 2.72 -3.11 -19.62
N THR A 74 3.05 -4.17 -18.88
CA THR A 74 2.16 -5.26 -18.52
C THR A 74 2.19 -5.47 -17.01
N TRP A 75 1.15 -6.08 -16.47
CA TRP A 75 1.13 -6.48 -15.06
C TRP A 75 2.10 -7.65 -14.81
N ASP A 76 2.82 -7.60 -13.69
CA ASP A 76 3.65 -8.70 -13.21
C ASP A 76 3.22 -9.04 -11.77
N VAL A 77 2.68 -10.25 -11.60
CA VAL A 77 2.12 -10.71 -10.32
C VAL A 77 3.20 -10.86 -9.24
N ALA A 78 4.43 -11.20 -9.61
CA ALA A 78 5.50 -11.31 -8.62
C ALA A 78 5.92 -9.92 -8.13
N LEU A 79 5.93 -8.92 -9.01
CA LEU A 79 6.12 -7.53 -8.59
C LEU A 79 4.97 -7.07 -7.67
N SER A 80 3.71 -7.28 -8.05
CA SER A 80 2.59 -6.81 -7.23
C SER A 80 2.58 -7.40 -5.81
N ARG A 81 2.97 -8.68 -5.66
CA ARG A 81 3.13 -9.32 -4.35
C ARG A 81 4.26 -8.71 -3.52
N THR A 82 5.38 -8.37 -4.15
CA THR A 82 6.49 -7.66 -3.49
C THR A 82 6.05 -6.28 -3.01
N ALA A 83 5.31 -5.53 -3.85
CA ALA A 83 4.77 -4.23 -3.48
C ALA A 83 3.79 -4.32 -2.31
N ARG A 84 2.84 -5.28 -2.32
CA ARG A 84 1.97 -5.54 -1.17
C ARG A 84 2.79 -5.85 0.09
N ALA A 85 3.78 -6.74 -0.02
CA ALA A 85 4.59 -7.15 1.12
C ALA A 85 5.38 -5.99 1.72
N TRP A 86 5.91 -5.08 0.88
CA TRP A 86 6.60 -3.88 1.34
C TRP A 86 5.62 -2.86 1.94
N GLY A 87 4.50 -2.59 1.27
CA GLY A 87 3.47 -1.66 1.73
C GLY A 87 2.87 -2.04 3.09
N LYS A 88 2.73 -3.33 3.38
CA LYS A 88 2.29 -3.84 4.70
C LYS A 88 3.22 -3.46 5.86
N LYS A 89 4.46 -3.07 5.59
CA LYS A 89 5.37 -2.58 6.63
C LYS A 89 5.01 -1.17 7.11
N CYS A 90 4.19 -0.43 6.33
CA CYS A 90 3.76 0.93 6.65
C CYS A 90 4.92 1.89 6.93
N VAL A 91 6.02 1.77 6.19
CA VAL A 91 7.18 2.65 6.27
C VAL A 91 7.32 3.47 4.99
N PHE A 92 7.53 4.77 5.14
CA PHE A 92 7.84 5.63 3.99
C PHE A 92 9.34 5.56 3.67
N ALA A 93 9.76 4.39 3.18
CA ALA A 93 11.13 4.10 2.80
C ALA A 93 11.15 3.20 1.56
N ARG A 94 12.19 3.32 0.74
CA ARG A 94 12.38 2.49 -0.45
C ARG A 94 12.71 1.05 -0.05
N ASN A 95 12.21 0.07 -0.79
CA ASN A 95 12.53 -1.34 -0.58
C ASN A 95 14.04 -1.59 -0.73
N THR A 96 14.64 -2.14 0.32
CA THR A 96 16.09 -2.37 0.40
C THR A 96 16.57 -3.52 -0.49
N HIS A 97 15.66 -4.31 -1.03
CA HIS A 97 15.95 -5.54 -1.78
C HIS A 97 15.80 -5.41 -3.30
N LEU A 98 15.59 -4.20 -3.81
CA LEU A 98 15.30 -3.94 -5.23
C LEU A 98 16.45 -4.34 -6.17
N GLU A 99 17.69 -4.26 -5.68
CA GLU A 99 18.91 -4.58 -6.43
C GLU A 99 19.34 -6.05 -6.29
N GLU A 100 18.75 -6.77 -5.34
CA GLU A 100 19.16 -8.13 -5.02
C GLU A 100 18.39 -9.14 -5.88
N LEU A 101 19.13 -10.03 -6.56
CA LEU A 101 18.54 -11.11 -7.35
C LEU A 101 17.68 -12.02 -6.47
N LYS A 102 16.48 -12.34 -6.96
CA LYS A 102 15.51 -13.24 -6.31
C LYS A 102 14.88 -12.72 -5.01
N MET A 103 15.22 -11.51 -4.57
CA MET A 103 14.63 -10.93 -3.37
C MET A 103 13.33 -10.16 -3.69
N ALA A 104 13.41 -9.14 -4.55
CA ALA A 104 12.23 -8.39 -4.99
C ALA A 104 11.46 -9.07 -6.13
N HIS A 105 12.12 -9.89 -6.95
CA HIS A 105 11.50 -10.62 -8.04
C HIS A 105 12.27 -11.92 -8.36
N PRO A 106 11.62 -13.05 -8.65
CA PRO A 106 12.29 -14.35 -8.86
C PRO A 106 13.26 -14.38 -10.05
N ARG A 107 13.10 -13.47 -11.02
CA ARG A 107 13.90 -13.44 -12.25
C ARG A 107 14.69 -12.16 -12.49
N PHE A 108 14.39 -11.08 -11.76
CA PHE A 108 14.84 -9.73 -12.09
C PHE A 108 15.43 -9.08 -10.83
N ASN A 109 16.43 -8.23 -11.04
CA ASN A 109 16.96 -7.26 -10.10
C ASN A 109 16.93 -5.86 -10.74
N GLY A 110 17.36 -4.83 -10.02
CA GLY A 110 17.28 -3.45 -10.51
C GLY A 110 15.84 -3.02 -10.71
N ILE A 111 14.99 -3.33 -9.73
CA ILE A 111 13.57 -3.03 -9.79
C ILE A 111 13.35 -1.57 -9.33
N GLY A 112 12.67 -0.77 -10.15
CA GLY A 112 12.21 0.55 -9.74
C GLY A 112 11.10 0.44 -8.69
N GLU A 113 10.93 1.47 -7.84
CA GLU A 113 9.79 1.58 -6.94
C GLU A 113 9.22 3.00 -6.92
N ASN A 114 7.91 3.14 -7.08
CA ASN A 114 7.18 4.39 -6.83
C ASN A 114 6.31 4.21 -5.59
N ILE A 115 6.26 5.22 -4.72
CA ILE A 115 5.45 5.18 -3.49
C ILE A 115 4.46 6.34 -3.49
N TRP A 116 3.21 6.03 -3.16
CA TRP A 116 2.19 7.03 -2.82
C TRP A 116 1.77 6.85 -1.37
N VAL A 117 1.57 7.96 -0.66
CA VAL A 117 1.11 7.98 0.72
C VAL A 117 -0.02 8.98 0.84
N GLY A 118 -1.11 8.56 1.48
CA GLY A 118 -2.27 9.39 1.76
C GLY A 118 -3.32 8.59 2.53
N PRO A 119 -4.49 9.20 2.79
CA PRO A 119 -5.58 8.53 3.47
C PRO A 119 -6.09 7.30 2.68
N GLU A 120 -6.37 6.19 3.37
CA GLU A 120 -6.80 4.93 2.72
C GLU A 120 -8.08 5.13 1.89
N ASN A 121 -9.02 5.92 2.40
CA ASN A 121 -10.29 6.23 1.75
C ASN A 121 -10.17 7.14 0.52
N GLU A 122 -9.00 7.75 0.31
CA GLU A 122 -8.71 8.56 -0.88
C GLU A 122 -7.94 7.76 -1.93
N PHE A 123 -7.45 6.57 -1.60
CA PHE A 123 -6.62 5.81 -2.52
C PHE A 123 -7.43 5.30 -3.73
N THR A 124 -6.93 5.65 -4.91
CA THR A 124 -7.23 4.95 -6.17
C THR A 124 -5.94 4.83 -6.98
N ALA A 125 -5.88 3.84 -7.88
CA ALA A 125 -4.76 3.72 -8.82
C ALA A 125 -4.59 5.03 -9.61
N SER A 126 -5.70 5.59 -10.11
CA SER A 126 -5.71 6.87 -10.84
C SER A 126 -5.07 8.02 -10.05
N ILE A 127 -5.43 8.21 -8.78
CA ILE A 127 -4.87 9.29 -7.95
C ILE A 127 -3.36 9.14 -7.80
N ALA A 128 -2.89 7.94 -7.41
CA ALA A 128 -1.46 7.69 -7.25
C ALA A 128 -0.69 7.93 -8.56
N ILE A 129 -1.14 7.34 -9.66
CA ILE A 129 -0.46 7.40 -10.96
C ILE A 129 -0.42 8.83 -11.51
N ARG A 130 -1.52 9.57 -11.39
CA ARG A 130 -1.58 10.97 -11.85
C ARG A 130 -0.73 11.88 -10.98
N SER A 131 -0.65 11.63 -9.67
CA SER A 131 0.24 12.40 -8.78
C SER A 131 1.71 12.23 -9.16
N TRP A 132 2.15 11.01 -9.46
CA TRP A 132 3.50 10.76 -9.95
C TRP A 132 3.74 11.38 -11.33
N PHE A 133 2.75 11.36 -12.22
CA PHE A 133 2.86 12.02 -13.52
C PHE A 133 2.94 13.55 -13.42
N ALA A 134 2.26 14.14 -12.44
CA ALA A 134 2.23 15.59 -12.25
C ALA A 134 3.60 16.17 -11.92
N GLN A 135 4.51 15.38 -11.32
CA GLN A 135 5.90 15.79 -11.08
C GLN A 135 6.67 16.16 -12.36
N LYS A 136 6.14 15.84 -13.56
CA LYS A 136 6.68 16.36 -14.83
C LYS A 136 6.77 17.88 -14.89
N GLN A 137 5.90 18.58 -14.16
CA GLN A 137 5.87 20.05 -14.14
C GLN A 137 7.14 20.61 -13.48
N GLU A 138 7.76 19.82 -12.60
CA GLU A 138 9.02 20.14 -11.93
C GLU A 138 10.25 19.73 -12.76
N TYR A 139 10.07 19.07 -13.90
CA TYR A 139 11.18 18.57 -14.72
C TYR A 139 11.38 19.41 -15.98
N ASN A 140 12.55 20.04 -16.08
CA ASN A 140 13.00 20.72 -17.29
C ASN A 140 13.83 19.76 -18.16
N PHE A 141 13.24 19.34 -19.28
CA PHE A 141 13.87 18.42 -20.23
C PHE A 141 15.09 18.99 -20.96
N GLU A 142 15.08 20.27 -21.32
CA GLU A 142 16.18 20.90 -22.05
C GLU A 142 17.45 20.99 -21.20
N ARG A 143 17.27 21.20 -19.90
CA ARG A 143 18.37 21.33 -18.93
C ARG A 143 18.68 20.04 -18.18
N ASN A 144 17.89 18.99 -18.39
CA ASN A 144 17.95 17.73 -17.64
C ASN A 144 17.95 17.99 -16.12
N HIS A 145 17.05 18.85 -15.65
CA HIS A 145 17.04 19.39 -14.28
C HIS A 145 15.65 19.26 -13.65
N CYS A 146 15.58 18.82 -12.40
CA CYS A 146 14.35 18.80 -11.61
C CYS A 146 14.40 19.92 -10.54
N SER A 147 13.37 20.76 -10.45
CA SER A 147 13.26 21.81 -9.43
C SER A 147 12.92 21.28 -8.02
N ASP A 148 12.33 20.09 -7.92
CA ASP A 148 11.94 19.46 -6.66
C ASP A 148 12.08 17.92 -6.73
N ASN A 149 11.06 17.14 -6.36
CA ASN A 149 11.05 15.68 -6.44
C ASN A 149 10.38 15.19 -7.74
N CYS A 150 11.19 14.73 -8.69
CA CYS A 150 10.75 14.12 -9.95
C CYS A 150 10.96 12.60 -10.03
N SER A 151 11.37 11.93 -8.94
CA SER A 151 11.84 10.53 -9.02
C SER A 151 10.76 9.58 -9.54
N ASN A 152 9.52 9.73 -9.08
CA ASN A 152 8.40 8.90 -9.51
C ASN A 152 8.05 9.14 -10.98
N TYR A 153 8.11 10.39 -11.44
CA TYR A 153 7.91 10.73 -12.86
C TYR A 153 8.97 10.11 -13.75
N LEU A 154 10.25 10.26 -13.38
CA LEU A 154 11.39 9.77 -14.16
C LEU A 154 11.38 8.24 -14.24
N GLN A 155 11.16 7.56 -13.12
CA GLN A 155 11.15 6.10 -13.10
C GLN A 155 10.00 5.53 -13.96
N ARG A 156 8.80 6.08 -13.84
CA ARG A 156 7.65 5.68 -14.67
C ARG A 156 7.86 5.97 -16.16
N SER A 157 8.65 6.99 -16.48
CA SER A 157 8.99 7.36 -17.87
C SER A 157 10.21 6.60 -18.40
N SER A 158 10.91 5.85 -17.55
CA SER A 158 12.04 4.99 -17.91
C SER A 158 11.59 3.69 -18.59
N MET A 159 12.54 2.93 -19.13
CA MET A 159 12.31 1.57 -19.66
C MET A 159 12.45 0.47 -18.61
N GLU A 160 12.62 0.83 -17.33
CA GLU A 160 12.87 -0.11 -16.25
C GLU A 160 11.59 -0.78 -15.75
N LYS A 161 11.76 -1.94 -15.10
CA LYS A 161 10.66 -2.66 -14.45
C LYS A 161 10.37 -1.98 -13.14
N ALA A 162 9.11 -1.62 -12.91
CA ALA A 162 8.71 -0.87 -11.72
C ALA A 162 7.76 -1.69 -10.85
N LEU A 163 8.03 -1.67 -9.55
CA LEU A 163 7.12 -1.95 -8.46
C LEU A 163 6.29 -0.73 -8.16
N TYR A 164 5.05 -0.99 -7.76
CA TYR A 164 4.07 0.04 -7.51
C TYR A 164 3.15 -0.34 -6.36
#